data_AF-A0A6M2DAB2-F1
#
_entry.id   AF-A0A6M2DAB2-F1
#
_cell.length_a   1.000
_cell.length_b   1.000
_cell.length_c   1.000
_cell.angle_alpha   90.00
_cell.angle_beta   90.00
_cell.angle_gamma   90.00
#
_symmetry.space_group_name_H-M   'P 1'
#
loop_
_entity.id
_entity.type
_entity.pdbx_description
1 polymer ?
#
loop_
_entity_poly.entity_id
_entity_poly.type
_entity_poly.pdbx_seq_one_letter_code
_entity_poly.pdbx_strand_id
1 'polypeptide(L)'
;MNTWLLPILLSLSVGGMAYEEQTFGRILSRLRSRCDEGQNFLHPRGGAYYMACSSGALRQRLCGVGRIFSVHARQCVNAQAGNHDSGE
;
A
#
# COMPACT_ATOMS: atom_id res chain seq x y z
N MET A 1 56.05 9.01 -7.68
CA MET A 1 54.81 9.83 -7.80
C MET A 1 54.13 9.41 -9.10
N ASN A 2 52.87 9.00 -9.20
CA ASN A 2 51.72 9.23 -8.33
C ASN A 2 50.68 8.12 -8.62
N THR A 3 50.41 7.26 -7.64
CA THR A 3 49.47 6.12 -7.69
C THR A 3 48.03 6.56 -7.38
N TRP A 4 47.47 7.48 -8.17
CA TRP A 4 46.09 8.00 -8.00
C TRP A 4 45.10 7.41 -9.01
N LEU A 5 45.24 6.11 -9.29
CA LEU A 5 44.24 5.35 -10.05
C LEU A 5 43.72 4.22 -9.16
N LEU A 6 42.84 4.59 -8.24
CA LEU A 6 41.78 3.78 -7.59
C LEU A 6 41.15 4.72 -6.51
N PRO A 7 39.82 4.94 -6.41
CA PRO A 7 38.69 4.33 -7.12
C PRO A 7 37.69 5.38 -7.68
N ILE A 8 37.51 5.43 -9.00
CA ILE A 8 36.31 6.02 -9.64
C ILE A 8 35.16 4.99 -9.54
N LEU A 9 34.84 4.60 -8.31
CA LEU A 9 33.62 3.86 -7.97
C LEU A 9 32.70 4.78 -7.17
N LEU A 10 32.51 5.99 -7.69
CA LEU A 10 31.37 6.82 -7.31
C LEU A 10 30.41 6.92 -8.49
N SER A 11 29.34 6.12 -8.40
CA SER A 11 27.96 6.59 -8.58
C SER A 11 27.53 7.10 -9.97
N LEU A 12 27.59 6.25 -11.00
CA LEU A 12 26.81 6.44 -12.23
C LEU A 12 25.89 5.24 -12.47
N SER A 13 24.75 5.24 -11.79
CA SER A 13 23.53 4.54 -12.19
C SER A 13 22.41 5.56 -12.33
N VAL A 14 22.49 6.38 -13.39
CA VAL A 14 21.30 7.07 -13.91
C VAL A 14 20.71 6.18 -14.99
N GLY A 15 19.53 5.62 -14.72
CA GLY A 15 18.75 4.89 -15.73
C GLY A 15 17.68 3.99 -15.13
N GLY A 16 16.54 4.56 -14.74
CA GLY A 16 15.35 3.78 -14.43
C GLY A 16 14.52 4.37 -13.29
N MET A 17 13.66 5.33 -13.65
CA MET A 17 12.51 5.84 -12.90
C MET A 17 12.04 4.92 -11.75
N ALA A 18 12.56 5.12 -10.53
CA ALA A 18 11.79 4.76 -9.35
C ALA A 18 10.67 5.80 -9.29
N TYR A 19 9.52 5.41 -9.86
CA TYR A 19 8.26 6.13 -9.83
C TYR A 19 8.07 6.88 -8.50
N GLU A 20 7.50 8.07 -8.62
CA GLU A 20 7.30 9.05 -7.55
C GLU A 20 6.46 8.48 -6.39
N GLU A 21 7.10 7.79 -5.44
CA GLU A 21 6.46 7.29 -4.22
C GLU A 21 7.36 7.40 -2.97
N GLN A 22 8.28 8.37 -2.91
CA GLN A 22 9.23 8.47 -1.77
C GLN A 22 9.05 9.68 -0.86
N THR A 23 8.30 10.71 -1.28
CA THR A 23 8.02 11.85 -0.39
C THR A 23 7.00 11.47 0.69
N PHE A 24 6.05 10.58 0.37
CA PHE A 24 5.06 10.07 1.34
C PHE A 24 5.66 9.04 2.30
N GLY A 25 6.57 8.18 1.84
CA GLY A 25 7.25 7.19 2.68
C GLY A 25 8.13 7.79 3.79
N ARG A 26 8.70 8.99 3.57
CA ARG A 26 9.51 9.72 4.58
C ARG A 26 8.68 10.46 5.64
N ILE A 27 7.51 10.96 5.26
CA ILE A 27 6.54 11.56 6.18
C ILE A 27 5.87 10.47 7.03
N LEU A 28 5.53 9.34 6.42
CA LEU A 28 4.97 8.14 7.08
C LEU A 28 5.99 7.32 7.89
N SER A 29 7.31 7.52 7.73
CA SER A 29 8.28 6.83 8.60
C SER A 29 8.40 7.48 9.99
N ARG A 30 8.00 8.74 10.12
CA ARG A 30 7.85 9.42 11.43
C ARG A 30 6.43 9.38 11.96
N LEU A 31 5.42 9.44 11.09
CA LEU A 31 4.07 9.05 11.43
C LEU A 31 4.03 7.52 11.44
N ARG A 32 4.52 6.88 12.51
CA ARG A 32 4.29 5.46 12.73
C ARG A 32 2.78 5.27 12.72
N SER A 33 2.19 5.02 11.56
CA SER A 33 0.79 4.68 11.36
C SER A 33 0.65 3.26 11.88
N ARG A 34 0.76 3.16 13.21
CA ARG A 34 0.23 2.04 13.96
C ARG A 34 -1.25 2.11 13.68
N CYS A 35 -1.68 1.28 12.75
CA CYS A 35 -3.06 0.89 12.71
C CYS A 35 -3.34 0.13 14.01
N ASP A 36 -4.57 0.22 14.51
CA ASP A 36 -4.96 -0.62 15.64
C ASP A 36 -5.22 -2.04 15.15
N GLU A 37 -4.79 -3.03 15.93
CA GLU A 37 -4.96 -4.44 15.58
C GLU A 37 -6.45 -4.74 15.30
N GLY A 38 -6.72 -5.41 14.18
CA GLY A 38 -8.08 -5.73 13.75
C GLY A 38 -8.81 -4.61 12.99
N GLN A 39 -8.19 -3.46 12.76
CA GLN A 39 -8.75 -2.47 11.83
C GLN A 39 -8.56 -2.90 10.37
N ASN A 40 -9.63 -2.77 9.60
CA ASN A 40 -9.64 -3.02 8.16
C ASN A 40 -9.97 -1.73 7.40
N PHE A 41 -9.23 -1.47 6.33
CA PHE A 41 -9.35 -0.28 5.51
C PHE A 41 -9.55 -0.65 4.04
N LEU A 42 -10.16 0.27 3.28
CA LEU A 42 -10.32 0.12 1.84
C LEU A 42 -8.94 0.16 1.15
N HIS A 43 -8.73 -0.73 0.20
CA HIS A 43 -7.52 -0.71 -0.62
C HIS A 43 -7.63 0.35 -1.73
N PRO A 44 -6.59 1.15 -2.00
CA PRO A 44 -6.64 2.24 -2.99
C PRO A 44 -6.86 1.76 -4.43
N ARG A 45 -6.49 0.51 -4.74
CA ARG A 45 -6.71 -0.09 -6.07
C ARG A 45 -8.07 -0.78 -6.24
N GLY A 46 -9.01 -0.61 -5.30
CA GLY A 46 -10.39 -1.11 -5.40
C GLY A 46 -10.79 -2.15 -4.35
N GLY A 47 -12.09 -2.46 -4.30
CA GLY A 47 -12.73 -3.25 -3.24
C GLY A 47 -12.44 -4.76 -3.23
N ALA A 48 -11.82 -5.33 -4.27
CA ALA A 48 -11.43 -6.75 -4.27
C ALA A 48 -10.35 -7.07 -3.21
N TYR A 49 -9.62 -6.03 -2.79
CA TYR A 49 -8.62 -6.10 -1.74
C TYR A 49 -9.01 -5.16 -0.59
N TYR A 50 -8.49 -5.47 0.59
CA TYR A 50 -8.57 -4.60 1.76
C TYR A 50 -7.22 -4.59 2.47
N MET A 51 -7.01 -3.57 3.30
CA MET A 51 -5.82 -3.40 4.10
C MET A 51 -6.16 -3.76 5.54
N ALA A 52 -5.63 -4.86 6.06
CA ALA A 52 -5.83 -5.32 7.42
C ALA A 52 -4.64 -4.91 8.30
N CYS A 53 -4.90 -4.41 9.50
CA CYS A 53 -3.85 -4.22 10.48
C CYS A 53 -3.51 -5.55 11.15
N SER A 54 -2.24 -5.94 11.06
CA SER A 54 -1.72 -7.10 11.77
C SER A 54 -0.31 -6.85 12.31
N SER A 55 -0.13 -7.10 13.60
CA SER A 55 1.11 -6.85 14.34
C SER A 55 1.59 -5.39 14.21
N GLY A 56 0.64 -4.45 14.23
CA GLY A 56 0.91 -3.01 14.06
C GLY A 56 1.42 -2.62 12.67
N ALA A 57 1.22 -3.46 11.66
CA ALA A 57 1.55 -3.19 10.27
C ALA A 57 0.32 -3.40 9.36
N LEU A 58 0.14 -2.48 8.41
CA LEU A 58 -0.92 -2.55 7.43
C LEU A 58 -0.55 -3.58 6.34
N ARG A 59 -1.39 -4.60 6.14
CA ARG A 59 -1.17 -5.71 5.21
C ARG A 59 -2.32 -5.82 4.22
N GLN A 60 -2.00 -5.89 2.93
CA GLN A 60 -3.00 -6.15 1.91
C GLN A 60 -3.52 -7.59 2.01
N ARG A 61 -4.84 -7.75 1.91
CA ARG A 61 -5.56 -9.03 1.93
C ARG A 61 -6.60 -9.05 0.82
N LEU A 62 -6.88 -10.24 0.28
CA LEU A 62 -7.91 -10.45 -0.75
C LEU A 62 -9.25 -10.77 -0.09
N CYS A 63 -10.35 -10.24 -0.63
CA CYS A 63 -11.70 -10.59 -0.17
C CYS A 63 -12.22 -11.94 -0.65
N GLY A 64 -11.69 -12.46 -1.76
CA GLY A 64 -12.15 -13.67 -2.43
C GLY A 64 -13.06 -13.39 -3.63
N VAL A 65 -13.33 -14.42 -4.43
CA VAL A 65 -14.11 -14.30 -5.67
C VAL A 65 -15.54 -13.84 -5.38
N GLY A 66 -16.02 -12.83 -6.12
CA GLY A 66 -17.39 -12.30 -5.97
C GLY A 66 -17.64 -11.48 -4.72
N ARG A 67 -16.58 -11.11 -3.97
CA ARG A 67 -16.68 -10.33 -2.73
C ARG A 67 -15.90 -9.01 -2.84
N ILE A 68 -16.44 -7.97 -2.22
CA ILE A 68 -15.81 -6.65 -2.11
C ILE A 68 -15.78 -6.19 -0.66
N PHE A 69 -14.76 -5.42 -0.30
CA PHE A 69 -14.66 -4.81 1.01
C PHE A 69 -15.67 -3.68 1.16
N SER A 70 -16.59 -3.82 2.12
CA SER A 70 -17.51 -2.76 2.51
C SER A 70 -16.88 -1.94 3.62
N VAL A 71 -16.71 -0.64 3.39
CA VAL A 71 -16.22 0.31 4.40
C VAL A 71 -17.19 0.41 5.57
N HIS A 72 -18.49 0.33 5.30
CA HIS A 72 -19.53 0.42 6.33
C HIS A 72 -19.53 -0.80 7.25
N ALA A 73 -19.42 -2.00 6.67
CA ALA A 73 -19.37 -3.24 7.43
C ALA A 73 -17.95 -3.58 7.95
N ARG A 74 -16.92 -2.85 7.48
CA ARG A 74 -15.48 -3.12 7.72
C ARG A 74 -15.05 -4.56 7.43
N GLN A 75 -15.72 -5.19 6.46
CA GLN A 75 -15.51 -6.58 6.09
C GLN A 75 -15.84 -6.83 4.63
N CYS A 76 -15.38 -7.98 4.11
CA CYS A 76 -15.71 -8.42 2.78
C CYS A 76 -17.16 -8.91 2.73
N VAL A 77 -17.97 -8.31 1.87
CA VAL A 77 -19.36 -8.68 1.59
C VAL A 77 -19.48 -9.18 0.15
N ASN A 78 -20.54 -9.91 -0.17
CA ASN A 78 -20.79 -10.32 -1.55
C ASN A 78 -21.03 -9.05 -2.39
N ALA A 79 -20.39 -8.95 -3.56
CA ALA A 79 -20.56 -7.80 -4.46
C ALA A 79 -22.04 -7.57 -4.81
N GLN A 80 -22.80 -8.66 -4.91
CA GLN A 80 -24.24 -8.66 -5.17
C GLN A 80 -25.09 -8.15 -3.98
N ALA A 81 -24.54 -8.15 -2.77
CA ALA A 81 -25.23 -7.65 -1.56
C ALA A 81 -24.93 -6.16 -1.28
N GLY A 82 -24.02 -5.55 -2.03
CA GLY A 82 -23.66 -4.13 -1.93
C GLY A 82 -23.93 -3.35 -3.22
N ASN A 83 -24.62 -3.94 -4.21
CA ASN A 83 -24.80 -3.36 -5.54
C ASN A 83 -26.27 -3.02 -5.87
N HIS A 84 -27.00 -2.46 -4.89
CA HIS A 84 -28.22 -1.72 -5.16
C HIS A 84 -28.19 -0.36 -4.49
N ASP A 85 -27.06 0.33 -4.63
CA ASP A 85 -26.97 1.79 -4.59
C ASP A 85 -26.26 2.23 -5.88
N SER A 86 -26.93 1.97 -7.00
CA SER A 86 -26.71 2.71 -8.24
C SER A 86 -27.94 3.59 -8.37
N GLY A 87 -27.88 4.76 -7.75
CA GLY A 87 -28.64 5.89 -8.25
C GLY A 87 -28.06 6.27 -9.61
N GLU A 88 -28.74 5.82 -10.67
CA GLU A 88 -29.27 6.65 -11.75
C GLU A 88 -30.21 5.82 -12.64
#